data_AF-A0A7C1WAG8-F1
#
_entry.id   AF-A0A7C1WAG8-F1
#
_cell.length_a   1.000
_cell.length_b   1.000
_cell.length_c   1.000
_cell.angle_alpha   90.00
_cell.angle_beta   90.00
_cell.angle_gamma   90.00
#
_symmetry.space_group_name_H-M   'P 1'
#
loop_
_entity.id
_entity.type
_entity.pdbx_description
1 polymer ?
#
loop_
_entity_poly.entity_id
_entity_poly.type
_entity_poly.pdbx_seq_one_letter_code
_entity_poly.pdbx_strand_id
1 'polypeptide(L)'
;MRSCTGGSVYTTDYVLDETFTLFFRRLPFAQAKESLKLLDAAIQQGYLLLEQIDLKRFEEAKRLRLKLRDKPKISFTDLTSTVVMKERELTQILTQDEHFIQVGMGFQTVP
;
A
#
# COMPACT_ATOMS: atom_id res chain seq x y z
N MET A 1 16.92 -23.92 0.74
CA MET A 1 15.55 -24.29 1.13
C MET A 1 14.61 -23.22 0.59
N ARG A 2 13.98 -23.46 -0.56
CA ARG A 2 12.92 -22.63 -1.13
C ARG A 2 11.79 -23.58 -1.52
N SER A 3 10.65 -23.49 -0.85
CA SER A 3 9.36 -23.93 -1.39
C SER A 3 8.23 -23.53 -0.42
N CYS A 4 7.64 -22.36 -0.67
CA CYS A 4 6.21 -22.13 -0.51
C CYS A 4 5.83 -21.39 -1.80
N THR A 5 4.92 -21.95 -2.60
CA THR A 5 4.28 -21.22 -3.70
C THR A 5 3.32 -20.19 -3.08
N GLY A 6 3.87 -19.12 -2.52
CA GLY A 6 3.13 -18.00 -1.94
C GLY A 6 3.43 -16.74 -2.73
N GLY A 7 2.40 -16.00 -3.14
CA GLY A 7 2.56 -14.72 -3.79
C GLY A 7 3.35 -13.74 -2.92
N SER A 8 4.07 -12.81 -3.55
CA SER A 8 4.75 -11.73 -2.83
C SER A 8 3.76 -10.65 -2.45
N VAL A 9 3.74 -10.28 -1.17
CA VAL A 9 2.89 -9.19 -0.65
C VAL A 9 3.74 -7.93 -0.55
N TYR A 10 3.25 -6.83 -1.12
CA TYR A 10 3.91 -5.54 -1.11
C TYR A 10 3.11 -4.52 -0.31
N THR A 11 3.81 -3.57 0.31
CA THR A 11 3.23 -2.36 0.90
C THR A 11 4.14 -1.16 0.63
N THR A 12 3.67 0.05 0.92
CA THR A 12 4.46 1.27 0.80
C THR A 12 4.64 1.95 2.14
N ASP A 13 5.66 2.79 2.27
CA ASP A 13 5.86 3.64 3.46
C ASP A 13 4.68 4.59 3.72
N TYR A 14 3.95 5.02 2.68
CA TYR A 14 2.71 5.79 2.81
C TYR A 14 1.54 4.97 3.39
N VAL A 15 1.40 3.71 2.96
CA VAL A 15 0.39 2.80 3.54
C VAL A 15 0.71 2.49 5.00
N LEU A 16 2.00 2.32 5.33
CA LEU A 16 2.43 2.12 6.71
C LEU A 16 2.21 3.38 7.58
N ASP A 17 2.47 4.58 7.06
CA ASP A 17 2.19 5.85 7.76
C ASP A 17 0.72 5.95 8.18
N GLU A 18 -0.21 5.72 7.24
CA GLU A 18 -1.65 5.71 7.54
C GLU A 18 -2.02 4.60 8.52
N THR A 19 -1.46 3.40 8.35
CA THR A 19 -1.73 2.23 9.21
C THR A 19 -1.28 2.48 10.65
N PHE A 20 -0.06 2.97 10.85
CA PHE A 20 0.46 3.29 12.17
C PHE A 20 -0.33 4.43 12.81
N THR A 21 -0.62 5.49 12.05
CA THR A 21 -1.49 6.58 12.52
C THR A 21 -2.86 6.05 12.96
N LEU A 22 -3.45 5.10 12.21
CA LEU A 22 -4.70 4.47 12.59
C LEU A 22 -4.60 3.63 13.86
N PHE A 23 -3.54 2.84 14.03
CA PHE A 23 -3.33 2.03 15.23
C PHE A 23 -3.36 2.88 16.49
N PHE A 24 -2.56 3.95 16.53
CA PHE A 24 -2.50 4.81 17.72
C PHE A 24 -3.73 5.70 17.90
N ARG A 25 -4.52 5.92 16.84
CA ARG A 25 -5.81 6.61 16.94
C ARG A 25 -6.95 5.73 17.46
N ARG A 26 -6.94 4.43 17.14
CA ARG A 26 -8.10 3.54 17.34
C ARG A 26 -7.90 2.44 18.38
N LEU A 27 -6.67 2.06 18.68
CA LEU A 27 -6.37 0.95 19.59
C LEU A 27 -5.82 1.46 20.92
N PRO A 28 -6.04 0.72 22.03
CA PRO A 28 -5.26 0.92 23.25
C PRO A 28 -3.76 0.81 22.95
N PHE A 29 -2.94 1.64 23.59
CA PHE A 29 -1.50 1.72 23.32
C PHE A 29 -0.79 0.36 23.32
N ALA A 30 -1.12 -0.53 24.28
CA ALA A 30 -0.54 -1.87 24.34
C ALA A 30 -0.80 -2.67 23.06
N GLN A 31 -2.02 -2.61 22.50
CA GLN A 31 -2.37 -3.30 21.27
C GLN A 31 -1.72 -2.66 20.03
N ALA A 32 -1.66 -1.32 19.98
CA ALA A 32 -0.97 -0.59 18.91
C ALA A 32 0.53 -0.95 18.86
N LYS A 33 1.18 -1.03 20.02
CA LYS A 33 2.59 -1.43 20.15
C LYS A 33 2.84 -2.85 19.67
N GLU A 34 1.99 -3.81 20.05
CA GLU A 34 2.14 -5.19 19.57
C GLU A 34 1.86 -5.31 18.06
N SER A 35 0.88 -4.57 17.53
CA SER A 35 0.58 -4.54 16.09
C SER A 35 1.76 -4.02 15.28
N LEU A 36 2.44 -2.97 15.76
CA LEU A 36 3.64 -2.43 15.12
C LEU A 36 4.78 -3.46 15.10
N LYS A 37 5.05 -4.14 16.23
CA LYS A 37 6.08 -5.20 16.29
C LYS A 37 5.80 -6.34 15.32
N LEU A 38 4.54 -6.74 15.16
CA LEU A 38 4.14 -7.80 14.23
C LEU A 38 4.41 -7.39 12.78
N LEU A 39 4.10 -6.15 12.40
CA LEU A 39 4.41 -5.63 11.06
C LEU A 39 5.93 -5.55 10.82
N ASP A 40 6.70 -5.06 11.78
CA ASP A 40 8.15 -5.03 11.69
C ASP A 40 8.75 -6.42 11.49
N ALA A 41 8.27 -7.41 12.26
CA ALA A 41 8.71 -8.79 12.12
C ALA A 41 8.36 -9.36 10.73
N ALA A 42 7.15 -9.08 10.21
CA ALA A 42 6.75 -9.52 8.87
C ALA A 42 7.63 -8.93 7.77
N ILE A 43 8.02 -7.66 7.89
CA ILE A 43 8.92 -6.99 6.96
C ILE A 43 10.33 -7.59 7.05
N GLN A 44 10.88 -7.73 8.26
CA GLN A 44 12.21 -8.30 8.49
C GLN A 44 12.33 -9.75 8.01
N GLN A 45 11.26 -10.53 8.14
CA GLN A 45 11.21 -11.93 7.70
C GLN A 45 10.91 -12.07 6.20
N GLY A 46 10.65 -10.97 5.48
CA GLY A 46 10.37 -10.98 4.04
C GLY A 46 8.98 -11.49 3.67
N TYR A 47 8.06 -11.61 4.65
CA TYR A 47 6.65 -11.89 4.38
C TYR A 47 5.93 -10.68 3.78
N LEU A 48 6.36 -9.47 4.15
CA LEU A 48 5.86 -8.21 3.62
C LEU A 48 6.99 -7.39 3.02
N LEU A 49 6.93 -7.13 1.71
CA LEU A 49 7.93 -6.35 0.99
C LEU A 49 7.58 -4.87 1.05
N LEU A 50 8.41 -4.08 1.76
CA LEU A 50 8.23 -2.64 1.87
C LEU A 50 8.88 -1.91 0.70
N GLU A 51 8.07 -1.16 -0.05
CA GLU A 51 8.51 -0.26 -1.12
C GLU A 51 8.54 1.19 -0.61
N GLN A 52 9.71 1.82 -0.66
CA GLN A 52 9.83 3.23 -0.31
C GLN A 52 9.35 4.12 -1.48
N ILE A 53 8.54 5.13 -1.19
CA ILE A 53 8.18 6.13 -2.18
C ILE A 53 9.31 7.15 -2.30
N ASP A 54 10.16 6.96 -3.31
CA ASP A 54 11.21 7.91 -3.65
C ASP A 54 10.67 9.17 -4.36
N LEU A 55 11.55 10.14 -4.61
CA LEU A 55 11.18 11.39 -5.27
C LEU A 55 10.56 11.13 -6.65
N LYS A 56 11.04 10.14 -7.40
CA LYS A 56 10.54 9.84 -8.75
C LYS A 56 9.10 9.31 -8.68
N ARG A 57 8.82 8.38 -7.76
CA ARG A 57 7.49 7.81 -7.51
C ARG A 57 6.53 8.89 -6.99
N PHE A 58 7.01 9.77 -6.11
CA PHE A 58 6.24 10.91 -5.60
C PHE A 58 5.85 11.90 -6.71
N GLU A 59 6.78 12.29 -7.59
CA GLU A 59 6.48 13.15 -8.74
C GLU A 59 5.49 12.51 -9.70
N GLU A 60 5.61 11.21 -9.96
CA GLU A 60 4.68 10.50 -10.83
C GLU A 60 3.27 10.43 -10.23
N ALA A 61 3.15 10.22 -8.92
CA ALA A 61 1.87 10.25 -8.22
C ALA A 61 1.17 11.62 -8.35
N LYS A 62 1.93 12.72 -8.30
CA LYS A 62 1.40 14.08 -8.57
C LYS A 62 0.91 14.23 -10.01
N ARG A 63 1.65 13.73 -10.99
CA ARG A 63 1.19 13.73 -12.39
C ARG A 63 -0.09 12.92 -12.55
N LEU A 64 -0.20 11.79 -11.85
CA LEU A 64 -1.39 10.96 -11.88
C LEU A 64 -2.61 11.66 -11.25
N ARG A 65 -2.44 12.37 -10.12
CA ARG A 65 -3.47 13.22 -9.49
C ARG A 65 -4.07 14.23 -10.47
N LEU A 66 -3.23 14.84 -11.30
CA LEU A 66 -3.67 15.82 -12.30
C LEU A 66 -4.41 15.16 -13.48
N LYS A 67 -4.01 13.95 -13.88
CA LYS A 67 -4.70 13.18 -14.92
C LYS A 67 -6.09 12.70 -14.45
N LEU A 68 -6.21 12.26 -13.20
CA LEU A 68 -7.45 11.75 -12.60
C LEU A 68 -8.31 12.86 -11.97
N ARG A 69 -8.43 14.00 -12.67
CA ARG A 69 -9.16 15.19 -12.18
C ARG A 69 -10.64 14.92 -11.88
N ASP A 70 -11.24 13.96 -12.58
CA ASP A 70 -12.61 13.50 -12.43
C ASP A 70 -12.82 12.61 -11.19
N LYS A 71 -11.74 12.18 -10.53
CA LYS A 71 -11.76 11.29 -9.36
C LYS A 71 -11.07 11.96 -8.16
N PRO A 72 -11.67 13.01 -7.56
CA PRO A 72 -11.06 13.79 -6.49
C PRO A 72 -10.89 13.02 -5.18
N LYS A 73 -11.67 11.95 -4.97
CA LYS A 73 -11.67 11.18 -3.71
C LYS A 73 -10.49 10.21 -3.56
N ILE A 74 -9.81 9.87 -4.66
CA ILE A 74 -8.63 9.01 -4.62
C ILE A 74 -7.54 9.74 -3.83
N SER A 75 -7.11 9.12 -2.72
CA SER A 75 -6.11 9.69 -1.82
C SER A 75 -4.74 9.73 -2.49
N PHE A 76 -3.82 10.53 -1.94
CA PHE A 76 -2.45 10.54 -2.46
C PHE A 76 -1.73 9.20 -2.19
N THR A 77 -2.05 8.54 -1.09
CA THR A 77 -1.57 7.19 -0.74
C THR A 77 -2.00 6.14 -1.76
N ASP A 78 -3.23 6.23 -2.28
CA ASP A 78 -3.70 5.34 -3.35
C ASP A 78 -2.95 5.59 -4.67
N LEU A 79 -2.62 6.85 -4.95
CA LEU A 79 -1.86 7.22 -6.14
C LEU A 79 -0.41 6.76 -6.08
N THR A 80 0.25 6.90 -4.93
CA THR A 80 1.63 6.39 -4.75
C THR A 80 1.65 4.86 -4.82
N SER A 81 0.66 4.19 -4.23
CA SER A 81 0.48 2.73 -4.34
C SER A 81 0.28 2.30 -5.80
N THR A 82 -0.55 3.03 -6.56
CA THR A 82 -0.75 2.79 -8.00
C THR A 82 0.54 2.88 -8.81
N VAL A 83 1.41 3.86 -8.49
CA VAL A 83 2.72 4.02 -9.16
C VAL A 83 3.61 2.80 -8.91
N VAL A 84 3.68 2.33 -7.66
CA VAL A 84 4.45 1.12 -7.29
C VAL A 84 3.88 -0.12 -7.98
N MET A 85 2.56 -0.29 -7.97
CA MET A 85 1.90 -1.43 -8.62
C MET A 85 2.22 -1.48 -10.12
N LYS A 86 2.17 -0.32 -10.80
CA LYS A 86 2.53 -0.24 -12.23
C LYS A 86 4.00 -0.58 -12.48
N GLU A 87 4.92 -0.09 -11.65
CA GLU A 87 6.36 -0.35 -11.77
C GLU A 87 6.69 -1.84 -11.55
N ARG A 88 5.96 -2.50 -10.65
CA ARG A 88 6.14 -3.90 -10.26
C ARG A 88 5.25 -4.88 -11.03
N GLU A 89 4.47 -4.39 -11.99
CA GLU A 89 3.50 -5.17 -12.77
C GLU A 89 2.48 -5.93 -11.89
N LEU A 90 2.12 -5.35 -10.74
CA LEU A 90 1.14 -5.91 -9.80
C LEU A 90 -0.28 -5.60 -10.28
N THR A 91 -1.10 -6.64 -10.34
CA THR A 91 -2.51 -6.54 -10.78
C THR A 91 -3.51 -6.80 -9.66
N GLN A 92 -3.05 -7.32 -8.51
CA GLN A 92 -3.88 -7.64 -7.36
C GLN A 92 -3.63 -6.65 -6.24
N ILE A 93 -4.69 -6.24 -5.54
CA ILE A 93 -4.62 -5.35 -4.38
C ILE A 93 -5.49 -5.88 -3.25
N LEU A 94 -4.95 -5.88 -2.03
CA LEU A 94 -5.69 -6.14 -0.81
C LEU A 94 -6.09 -4.79 -0.21
N THR A 95 -7.34 -4.39 -0.38
CA THR A 95 -7.87 -3.13 0.14
C THR A 95 -9.33 -3.30 0.54
N GLN A 96 -9.74 -2.61 1.61
CA GLN A 96 -11.16 -2.45 1.95
C GLN A 96 -11.79 -1.23 1.27
N ASP A 97 -11.00 -0.51 0.47
CA ASP A 97 -11.40 0.73 -0.18
C ASP A 97 -11.65 0.53 -1.68
N GLU A 98 -12.87 0.84 -2.12
CA GLU A 98 -13.31 0.74 -3.53
C GLU A 98 -12.59 1.72 -4.46
N HIS A 99 -11.86 2.72 -3.94
CA HIS A 99 -11.19 3.76 -4.74
C HIS A 99 -10.21 3.20 -5.80
N PHE A 100 -9.58 2.03 -5.58
CA PHE A 100 -8.62 1.44 -6.52
C PHE A 100 -9.24 0.87 -7.80
N ILE A 101 -10.48 0.40 -7.75
CA ILE A 101 -11.21 -0.11 -8.92
C ILE A 101 -11.48 1.04 -9.90
N GLN A 102 -11.67 2.25 -9.37
CA GLN A 102 -12.01 3.44 -10.15
C GLN A 102 -10.79 4.01 -10.92
N VAL A 103 -9.57 3.58 -10.62
CA VAL A 103 -8.35 4.06 -11.31
C VAL A 103 -8.29 3.57 -12.76
N GLY A 104 -9.04 2.53 -13.12
CA GLY A 104 -9.14 2.04 -14.51
C GLY A 104 -7.89 1.31 -15.02
N MET A 105 -7.05 0.81 -14.11
CA MET A 105 -5.80 0.10 -14.43
C MET A 105 -5.95 -1.44 -14.40
N GLY A 106 -7.17 -1.95 -14.32
CA GLY A 106 -7.42 -3.40 -14.31
C GLY A 106 -7.05 -4.10 -13.00
N PHE A 107 -6.95 -3.36 -11.90
CA PHE A 107 -6.68 -3.94 -10.59
C PHE A 107 -7.82 -4.83 -10.11
N GLN A 108 -7.47 -5.97 -9.52
CA GLN A 108 -8.40 -6.93 -8.93
C GLN A 108 -8.26 -6.89 -7.41
N THR A 109 -9.36 -6.64 -6.71
CA THR A 109 -9.40 -6.82 -5.27
C THR A 109 -9.38 -8.31 -4.96
N VAL A 110 -8.43 -8.73 -4.13
CA VAL A 110 -8.38 -10.11 -3.62
C VAL A 110 -8.91 -10.14 -2.18
N PRO A 111 -9.63 -11.19 -1.76
CA PRO A 111 -10.14 -11.33 -0.39
C PRO A 111 -9.02 -11.46 0.64
#